data_AF-A0A3D1BFH8-F1
#
_entry.id   AF-A0A3D1BFH8-F1
#
_cell.length_a   1.000
_cell.length_b   1.000
_cell.length_c   1.000
_cell.angle_alpha   90.00
_cell.angle_beta   90.00
_cell.angle_gamma   90.00
#
_symmetry.space_group_name_H-M   'P 1'
#
loop_
_entity.id
_entity.type
_entity.pdbx_description
1 polymer ?
#
loop_
_entity_poly.entity_id
_entity_poly.type
_entity_poly.pdbx_seq_one_letter_code
_entity_poly.pdbx_strand_id
1 'polypeptide(L)' 'MVRLRPHDKFLLVVDQPHDKMFELGPNVEVRRMPVPGRRPWLLKLWFGWPLRVLLRRWGADAFVSLEGP' A
#
# COMPACT_ATOMS: atom_id res chain seq x y z
N MET A 1 -9.27 12.00 -1.40
CA MET A 1 -9.18 11.24 -0.14
C MET A 1 -8.17 11.84 0.82
N VAL A 2 -6.87 11.91 0.48
CA VAL A 2 -5.81 12.49 1.32
C VAL A 2 -6.13 13.93 1.79
N ARG A 3 -6.53 14.80 0.86
CA ARG A 3 -6.89 16.21 1.14
C ARG A 3 -8.09 16.39 2.08
N LEU A 4 -8.96 15.37 2.19
CA LEU A 4 -10.16 15.41 3.04
C LEU A 4 -9.86 14.97 4.48
N ARG A 5 -8.68 14.38 4.73
CA ARG A 5 -8.27 13.86 6.04
C ARG A 5 -6.83 14.24 6.35
N PRO A 6 -6.57 15.51 6.70
CA PRO A 6 -5.22 16.01 6.92
C PRO A 6 -4.54 15.42 8.16
N HIS A 7 -5.30 14.91 9.13
CA HIS A 7 -4.77 14.32 10.37
C HIS A 7 -4.48 12.82 10.25
N ASP A 8 -4.99 12.16 9.21
CA ASP A 8 -4.75 10.74 8.99
C ASP A 8 -3.40 10.54 8.30
N LYS A 9 -2.66 9.52 8.74
CA LYS A 9 -1.43 9.07 8.08
C LYS A 9 -1.77 8.03 7.03
N PHE A 10 -1.31 8.26 5.80
CA PHE A 10 -1.51 7.33 4.70
C PHE A 10 -0.20 6.64 4.33
N LEU A 11 -0.26 5.33 4.18
CA LEU A 11 0.83 4.54 3.61
C LEU A 11 0.46 4.21 2.16
N LEU A 12 1.11 4.89 1.21
CA LEU A 12 0.91 4.61 -0.21
C LEU A 12 1.84 3.47 -0.63
N VAL A 13 1.25 2.35 -1.03
CA VAL A 13 1.99 1.14 -1.39
C VAL A 13 2.14 1.07 -2.91
N VAL A 14 3.38 1.03 -3.39
CA VAL A 14 3.71 0.95 -4.83
C VAL A 14 4.72 -0.17 -5.11
N ASP A 15 4.63 -0.82 -6.27
CA ASP A 15 5.60 -1.85 -6.69
C ASP A 15 6.87 -1.22 -7.34
N GLN A 16 6.68 -0.03 -7.89
CA GLN A 16 7.67 0.77 -8.59
C GLN A 16 8.59 1.58 -7.66
N PRO A 17 9.78 1.99 -8.14
CA PRO A 17 10.65 2.90 -7.41
C PRO A 17 9.96 4.23 -7.12
N HIS A 18 10.51 4.97 -6.15
CA HIS A 18 9.99 6.26 -5.74
C HIS A 18 9.94 7.25 -6.92
N ASP A 19 8.78 7.86 -7.13
CA ASP A 19 8.50 8.87 -8.16
C ASP A 19 7.83 10.07 -7.48
N LYS A 20 8.11 11.28 -7.96
CA LYS A 20 7.49 12.53 -7.50
C LYS A 20 5.97 12.51 -7.66
N MET A 21 5.45 11.72 -8.60
CA MET A 21 3.99 11.53 -8.75
C MET A 21 3.33 10.92 -7.52
N PHE A 22 4.08 10.27 -6.63
CA PHE A 22 3.58 9.68 -5.38
C PHE A 22 3.62 10.64 -4.19
N GLU A 23 4.16 11.85 -4.36
CA GLU A 23 4.14 12.92 -3.35
C GLU A 23 2.74 13.57 -3.28
N LEU A 24 1.79 12.82 -2.73
CA LEU A 24 0.38 13.22 -2.64
C LEU A 24 0.07 14.17 -1.47
N GLY A 25 1.03 14.39 -0.57
CA GLY A 25 0.91 15.29 0.58
C GLY A 25 1.87 14.93 1.72
N PRO A 26 2.04 15.84 2.70
CA PRO A 26 2.96 15.64 3.84
C PRO A 26 2.52 14.53 4.80
N ASN A 27 1.26 14.11 4.72
CA ASN A 27 0.66 13.03 5.50
C ASN A 27 0.68 11.67 4.76
N VAL A 28 1.37 11.58 3.62
CA VAL A 28 1.50 10.36 2.82
C VAL A 28 2.93 9.87 2.85
N GLU A 29 3.15 8.67 3.37
CA GLU A 29 4.42 7.97 3.30
C GLU A 29 4.37 6.91 2.20
N VAL A 30 5.29 6.99 1.24
CA VAL A 30 5.38 6.03 0.13
C VAL A 30 6.21 4.84 0.56
N ARG A 31 5.63 3.64 0.53
CA ARG A 31 6.29 2.38 0.83
C ARG A 31 6.34 1.52 -0.41
N ARG A 32 7.54 1.06 -0.75
CA ARG A 32 7.72 0.09 -1.82
C ARG A 32 7.38 -1.30 -1.33
N MET A 33 6.51 -2.00 -2.05
CA MET A 33 6.13 -3.37 -1.76
C MET A 33 6.20 -4.19 -3.05
N PRO A 34 7.22 -5.07 -3.18
CA PRO A 34 7.32 -5.90 -4.37
C PRO A 34 6.17 -6.91 -4.37
N VAL A 35 5.31 -6.82 -5.39
CA VAL A 35 4.26 -7.80 -5.64
C VAL A 35 4.90 -9.04 -6.26
N PRO A 36 4.59 -10.25 -5.78
CA PRO A 36 5.25 -11.47 -6.24
C PRO A 36 4.73 -11.88 -7.62
N GLY A 37 5.28 -11.28 -8.68
CA GLY A 37 5.07 -11.69 -10.06
C GLY A 37 3.61 -11.65 -10.56
N ARG A 38 3.43 -11.82 -11.87
CA ARG A 38 2.12 -11.74 -12.52
C ARG A 38 1.29 -13.03 -12.45
N ARG A 39 1.64 -13.99 -11.58
CA ARG A 39 0.91 -15.28 -11.52
C ARG A 39 -0.30 -15.14 -10.57
N PRO A 40 -1.52 -15.46 -11.03
CA PRO A 40 -2.74 -15.27 -10.22
C PRO A 40 -2.72 -15.99 -8.87
N TRP A 41 -2.09 -17.16 -8.79
CA TRP A 41 -2.00 -17.94 -7.55
C TRP A 41 -0.99 -17.35 -6.55
N LEU A 42 0.10 -16.72 -7.01
CA LEU A 42 1.05 -16.02 -6.15
C LEU A 42 0.39 -14.80 -5.51
N LEU A 43 -0.40 -14.05 -6.28
CA LEU A 43 -1.19 -12.94 -5.78
C LEU A 43 -2.14 -13.41 -4.68
N LYS A 44 -2.92 -14.48 -4.90
CA LYS A 44 -3.83 -15.02 -3.88
C LYS A 44 -3.13 -15.40 -2.57
N LEU A 45 -1.98 -16.07 -2.65
CA LEU A 45 -1.17 -16.42 -1.47
C LEU A 45 -0.66 -15.16 -0.75
N TRP A 46 -0.26 -14.15 -1.51
CA TRP A 46 0.33 -12.93 -1.00
C TRP A 46 -0.68 -11.97 -0.35
N PHE A 47 -1.87 -11.83 -0.95
CA PHE A 47 -3.02 -11.12 -0.37
C PHE A 47 -3.58 -11.82 0.88
N GLY A 48 -3.21 -13.08 1.10
CA GLY A 48 -3.53 -13.81 2.32
C GLY A 48 -2.70 -13.35 3.51
N TRP A 49 -1.65 -14.12 3.82
CA TRP A 49 -0.90 -13.96 5.07
C TRP A 49 0.22 -12.90 5.01
N PRO A 50 1.06 -12.84 3.95
CA PRO A 50 2.15 -11.88 3.87
C PRO A 50 1.69 -10.43 3.97
N LEU A 51 0.62 -10.05 3.26
CA LEU A 51 0.05 -8.72 3.32
C LEU A 51 -0.40 -8.36 4.75
N ARG A 52 -1.09 -9.27 5.44
CA ARG A 52 -1.53 -9.06 6.84
C ARG A 52 -0.36 -8.82 7.79
N VAL A 53 0.71 -9.60 7.66
CA VAL A 53 1.91 -9.43 8.49
C VAL A 53 2.56 -8.07 8.23
N LEU A 54 2.63 -7.68 6.95
CA LEU A 54 3.24 -6.42 6.55
C LEU A 54 2.43 -5.22 7.05
N LEU A 55 1.10 -5.25 6.91
CA LEU A 55 0.19 -4.23 7.43
C LEU A 55 0.31 -4.09 8.95
N ARG A 56 0.37 -5.22 9.69
CA ARG A 56 0.62 -5.18 11.14
C ARG A 56 1.98 -4.58 11.50
N ARG A 57 3.02 -4.92 10.74
CA ARG A 57 4.37 -4.35 10.94
C ARG A 57 4.40 -2.84 10.71
N TRP A 58 3.59 -2.35 9.79
CA TRP A 58 3.45 -0.92 9.51
C TRP A 58 2.45 -0.20 10.42
N GLY A 59 1.75 -0.92 11.30
CA GLY A 59 0.72 -0.34 12.15
C GLY A 59 -0.47 0.20 11.35
N ALA A 60 -0.75 -0.38 10.17
CA ALA A 60 -1.86 0.05 9.33
C ALA A 60 -3.18 -0.54 9.84
N ASP A 61 -4.14 0.33 10.18
CA ASP A 61 -5.47 -0.07 10.66
C ASP A 61 -6.41 -0.49 9.53
N ALA A 62 -6.25 0.09 8.34
CA ALA A 62 -7.10 -0.16 7.18
C ALA A 62 -6.28 -0.25 5.89
N PHE A 63 -6.71 -1.14 4.99
CA PHE A 63 -6.17 -1.27 3.64
C PHE A 63 -7.23 -0.89 2.61
N VAL A 64 -6.85 -0.07 1.63
CA VAL A 64 -7.73 0.40 0.55
C VAL A 64 -7.03 0.10 -0.77
N SER A 65 -7.62 -0.77 -1.60
CA SER A 65 -7.18 -0.98 -2.99
C SER A 65 -7.96 -0.05 -3.91
N LEU A 66 -7.26 0.71 -4.76
CA LEU A 66 -7.88 1.65 -5.70
C LEU A 66 -8.39 0.95 -6.98
N GLU A 67 -7.85 -0.22 -7.33
CA GLU A 67 -8.23 -0.98 -8.53
C GLU A 67 -8.98 -2.29 -8.24
N GLY A 68 -9.36 -2.52 -6.98
CA GLY A 68 -10.04 -3.75 -6.53
C GLY A 68 -9.08 -4.87 -6.12
N PRO A 69 -9.63 -5.98 -5.58
CA PRO A 69 -8.87 -7.20 -5.28
C PRO A 69 -8.54 -8.03 -6.53
#